data_AF-A0A840A535-F1
#
_entry.id   AF-A0A840A535-F1
#
_cell.length_a   1.000
_cell.length_b   1.000
_cell.length_c   1.000
_cell.angle_alpha   90.00
_cell.angle_beta   90.00
_cell.angle_gamma   90.00
#
_symmetry.space_group_name_H-M   'P 1'
#
loop_
_entity.id
_entity.type
_entity.pdbx_description
1 polymer ?
#
loop_
_entity_poly.entity_id
_entity_poly.type
_entity_poly.pdbx_seq_one_letter_code
_entity_poly.pdbx_strand_id
1 'polypeptide(L)'
;MSDDNSHGDILNQAAQGQLKSIIERIERLEQEKTEIAEQIKEVFAEAKGNGFDVKVLRKVVRIRKQDRAKRLEEEAILDLYLSAIGEI
;
A
#
# COMPACT_ATOMS: atom_id res chain seq x y z
N MET A 1 31.10 21.65 -28.17
CA MET A 1 30.25 22.03 -27.03
C MET A 1 28.88 22.24 -27.61
N SER A 2 28.01 21.25 -27.43
CA SER A 2 26.63 21.32 -27.91
C SER A 2 25.86 22.08 -26.84
N ASP A 3 25.47 23.31 -27.16
CA ASP A 3 24.63 24.11 -26.29
C ASP A 3 23.37 23.31 -25.97
N ASP A 4 23.27 23.02 -24.67
CA ASP A 4 22.09 22.59 -23.95
C ASP A 4 20.94 23.55 -24.29
N ASN A 5 20.13 23.20 -25.29
CA ASN A 5 18.87 23.89 -25.52
C ASN A 5 17.83 23.36 -24.53
N SER A 6 18.12 23.57 -23.25
CA SER A 6 17.19 23.47 -22.15
C SER A 6 16.25 24.67 -22.22
N HIS A 7 15.05 24.46 -22.78
CA HIS A 7 13.76 25.11 -22.44
C HIS A 7 12.74 24.86 -23.57
N GLY A 8 12.45 23.59 -23.83
CA GLY A 8 11.25 23.21 -24.56
C GLY A 8 10.04 23.28 -23.63
N ASP A 9 9.15 24.24 -23.89
CA ASP A 9 7.81 24.42 -23.35
C ASP A 9 7.66 25.10 -21.98
N ILE A 10 7.72 26.44 -22.01
CA ILE A 10 7.15 27.28 -20.95
C ILE A 10 5.65 26.94 -20.83
N LEU A 11 5.24 26.37 -19.70
CA LEU A 11 3.84 26.05 -19.40
C LEU A 11 2.98 27.31 -19.58
N ASN A 12 2.03 27.28 -20.51
CA ASN A 12 1.06 28.37 -20.68
C ASN A 12 0.14 28.47 -19.46
N GLN A 13 -0.56 29.60 -19.29
CA GLN A 13 -1.38 29.86 -18.09
C GLN A 13 -2.44 28.77 -17.81
N ALA A 14 -3.02 28.19 -18.87
CA ALA A 14 -3.99 27.09 -18.72
C ALA A 14 -3.31 25.82 -18.17
N ALA A 15 -2.14 25.46 -18.70
CA ALA A 15 -1.35 24.32 -18.22
C ALA A 15 -0.84 24.53 -16.78
N GLN A 16 -0.48 25.77 -16.41
CA GLN A 16 -0.13 26.12 -15.02
C GLN A 16 -1.32 25.95 -14.07
N GLY A 17 -2.53 26.34 -14.50
CA GLY A 17 -3.76 26.14 -13.71
C GLY A 17 -4.09 24.65 -13.51
N GLN A 18 -3.95 23.84 -14.56
CA GLN A 18 -4.14 22.39 -14.48
C GLN A 18 -3.12 21.74 -13.54
N LEU A 19 -1.84 22.12 -13.63
CA LEU A 19 -0.79 21.61 -12.75
C LEU A 19 -1.08 21.92 -11.28
N LYS A 20 -1.47 23.17 -10.96
CA LYS A 20 -1.87 23.57 -9.61
C LYS A 20 -3.02 22.71 -9.09
N SER A 21 -4.07 22.53 -9.89
CA SER A 21 -5.21 21.71 -9.50
C SER A 21 -4.85 20.24 -9.26
N ILE A 22 -3.95 19.67 -10.08
CA ILE A 22 -3.46 18.29 -9.88
C ILE A 22 -2.71 18.19 -8.55
N ILE A 23 -1.79 19.11 -8.27
CA ILE A 23 -1.00 19.13 -7.03
C ILE A 23 -1.90 19.25 -5.81
N GLU A 24 -2.80 20.25 -5.78
CA GLU A 24 -3.73 20.46 -4.66
C GLU A 24 -4.61 19.23 -4.38
N ARG A 25 -5.04 18.54 -5.43
CA ARG A 25 -5.81 17.29 -5.29
C ARG A 25 -4.96 16.16 -4.70
N ILE A 26 -3.70 16.02 -5.12
CA ILE A 26 -2.78 15.01 -4.59
C ILE A 26 -2.46 15.30 -3.14
N GLU A 27 -2.15 16.55 -2.78
CA GLU A 27 -1.83 16.93 -1.40
C GLU A 27 -2.99 16.64 -0.45
N ARG A 28 -4.22 16.95 -0.86
CA ARG A 28 -5.41 16.59 -0.09
C ARG A 28 -5.54 15.07 0.09
N LEU A 29 -5.33 14.29 -0.96
CA LEU A 29 -5.39 12.83 -0.88
C LEU A 29 -4.28 12.23 -0.01
N GLU A 30 -3.08 12.80 -0.02
CA GLU A 30 -1.98 12.39 0.87
C GLU A 30 -2.27 12.74 2.35
N GLN A 31 -2.92 13.87 2.61
CA GLN A 31 -3.40 14.21 3.94
C GLN A 31 -4.46 13.21 4.44
N GLU A 32 -5.50 12.94 3.63
CA GLU A 32 -6.54 11.94 3.96
C GLU A 32 -5.93 10.55 4.20
N LYS A 33 -4.97 10.14 3.36
CA LYS A 33 -4.24 8.87 3.51
C LYS A 33 -3.46 8.82 4.82
N THR A 34 -2.87 9.93 5.25
CA THR A 34 -2.14 10.02 6.53
C THR A 34 -3.11 9.86 7.70
N GLU A 35 -4.24 10.56 7.68
CA GLU A 35 -5.29 10.45 8.70
C GLU A 35 -5.84 9.02 8.81
N ILE A 36 -6.10 8.36 7.67
CA ILE A 36 -6.54 6.96 7.63
C ILE A 36 -5.44 6.03 8.18
N ALA A 37 -4.17 6.29 7.87
CA ALA A 37 -3.07 5.48 8.38
C ALA A 37 -2.94 5.60 9.91
N GLU A 38 -3.18 6.79 10.47
CA GLU A 38 -3.23 7.03 11.91
C GLU A 38 -4.39 6.30 12.57
N GLN A 39 -5.60 6.40 12.02
CA GLN A 39 -6.76 5.65 12.51
C GLN A 39 -6.51 4.13 12.51
N ILE A 40 -5.90 3.58 11.45
CA ILE A 40 -5.52 2.16 11.40
C ILE A 40 -4.52 1.81 12.52
N LYS A 41 -3.56 2.71 12.80
CA LYS A 41 -2.56 2.51 13.86
C LYS A 41 -3.22 2.49 15.24
N GLU A 42 -4.19 3.37 15.49
CA GLU A 42 -4.97 3.40 16.73
C GLU A 42 -5.75 2.11 16.95
N VAL A 43 -6.43 1.58 15.92
CA VAL A 43 -7.14 0.29 16.00
C VAL A 43 -6.19 -0.86 16.37
N PHE A 44 -4.99 -0.90 15.78
CA PHE A 44 -3.99 -1.89 16.16
C PHE A 44 -3.45 -1.68 17.59
N ALA A 45 -3.35 -0.43 18.06
CA ALA A 45 -2.93 -0.12 19.42
C ALA A 45 -4.00 -0.54 20.44
N GLU A 46 -5.28 -0.31 20.15
CA GLU A 46 -6.41 -0.78 20.94
C GLU A 46 -6.42 -2.31 21.02
N ALA A 47 -6.28 -3.00 19.88
CA ALA A 47 -6.18 -4.45 19.84
C ALA A 47 -5.02 -4.97 20.71
N LYS A 48 -3.87 -4.28 20.71
CA LYS A 48 -2.74 -4.61 21.59
C LYS A 48 -3.11 -4.44 23.07
N GLY A 49 -3.79 -3.35 23.43
CA GLY A 49 -4.29 -3.11 24.79
C GLY A 49 -5.26 -4.17 25.27
N ASN A 50 -6.07 -4.71 24.35
CA ASN A 50 -7.00 -5.80 24.59
C ASN A 50 -6.34 -7.20 24.57
N GLY A 51 -5.01 -7.28 24.42
CA GLY A 51 -4.25 -8.53 24.51
C GLY A 51 -4.10 -9.31 23.19
N PHE A 52 -4.47 -8.74 22.04
CA PHE A 52 -4.27 -9.39 20.74
C PHE A 52 -2.84 -9.24 20.22
N ASP A 53 -2.35 -10.26 19.51
CA ASP A 53 -1.08 -10.17 18.77
C ASP A 53 -1.27 -9.37 17.47
N VAL A 54 -0.79 -8.13 17.49
CA VAL A 54 -0.82 -7.20 16.35
C VAL A 54 -0.11 -7.75 15.11
N LYS A 55 0.97 -8.52 15.27
CA LYS A 55 1.72 -9.11 14.14
C LYS A 55 0.85 -10.14 13.42
N VAL A 56 0.13 -10.97 14.18
CA VAL A 56 -0.81 -11.95 13.63
C VAL A 56 -2.00 -11.24 12.97
N LEU A 57 -2.57 -10.20 13.60
CA LEU A 57 -3.67 -9.43 13.00
C LEU A 57 -3.26 -8.80 11.66
N ARG A 58 -2.06 -8.23 11.56
CA ARG A 58 -1.54 -7.71 10.28
C ARG A 58 -1.41 -8.81 9.23
N LYS A 59 -0.95 -10.01 9.62
CA LYS A 59 -0.89 -11.17 8.73
C LYS A 59 -2.29 -11.57 8.25
N VAL A 60 -3.27 -11.63 9.15
CA VAL A 60 -4.68 -11.94 8.80
C VAL A 60 -5.23 -10.92 7.79
N VAL A 61 -5.05 -9.62 8.03
CA VAL A 61 -5.50 -8.57 7.10
C VAL A 61 -4.84 -8.72 5.73
N ARG A 62 -3.53 -9.02 5.69
CA ARG A 62 -2.81 -9.25 4.42
C ARG A 62 -3.35 -10.47 3.67
N ILE A 63 -3.56 -11.59 4.36
CA ILE A 63 -4.11 -12.82 3.78
C ILE A 63 -5.51 -12.56 3.22
N ARG A 64 -6.35 -11.82 3.95
CA ARG A 64 -7.72 -11.49 3.51
C ARG A 64 -7.78 -10.55 2.29
N LYS A 65 -6.68 -9.85 1.97
CA LYS A 65 -6.58 -9.02 0.75
C LYS A 65 -6.16 -9.82 -0.48
N GLN A 66 -5.63 -11.03 -0.30
CA GLN A 66 -5.25 -11.89 -1.42
C GLN A 66 -6.49 -12.54 -2.05
N ASP A 67 -6.38 -12.87 -3.34
CA ASP A 67 -7.41 -13.66 -4.01
C ASP A 67 -7.54 -15.03 -3.35
N ARG A 68 -8.79 -15.44 -3.08
CA ARG A 68 -9.07 -16.66 -2.32
C ARG A 68 -8.61 -17.92 -3.07
N ALA A 69 -8.76 -17.97 -4.39
CA ALA A 69 -8.38 -19.14 -5.17
C ALA A 69 -6.87 -19.29 -5.20
N LYS A 70 -6.14 -18.21 -5.47
CA LYS A 70 -4.66 -18.18 -5.43
C LYS A 70 -4.12 -18.60 -4.06
N ARG A 71 -4.73 -18.10 -2.97
CA ARG A 71 -4.31 -18.48 -1.62
C ARG A 71 -4.48 -19.98 -1.36
N LEU A 72 -5.60 -20.56 -1.77
CA LEU A 72 -5.84 -22.00 -1.58
C LEU A 72 -4.88 -22.86 -2.42
N GLU A 73 -4.53 -22.40 -3.62
CA GLU A 73 -3.52 -23.04 -4.46
C GLU A 73 -2.13 -22.98 -3.81
N GLU A 74 -1.71 -21.81 -3.32
CA GLU A 74 -0.46 -21.63 -2.58
C GLU A 74 -0.41 -22.50 -1.30
N GLU A 75 -1.49 -22.55 -0.53
CA GLU A 75 -1.62 -23.40 0.67
C GLU A 75 -1.48 -24.88 0.32
N ALA A 76 -2.14 -25.35 -0.75
CA ALA A 76 -2.04 -26.75 -1.19
C ALA A 76 -0.62 -27.14 -1.65
N ILE A 77 0.07 -26.24 -2.36
CA ILE A 77 1.46 -26.47 -2.79
C ILE A 77 2.41 -26.47 -1.57
N LEU A 78 2.19 -25.56 -0.62
CA LEU A 78 2.98 -25.50 0.62
C LEU A 78 2.85 -26.80 1.41
N ASP A 79 1.64 -27.29 1.61
CA ASP A 79 1.38 -28.55 2.34
C ASP A 79 2.02 -29.75 1.62
N LEU A 80 1.98 -29.78 0.28
CA LEU A 80 2.67 -30.79 -0.51
C LEU A 80 4.19 -30.76 -0.29
N TYR A 81 4.79 -29.56 -0.23
CA TYR A 81 6.23 -29.45 -0.02
C TYR A 81 6.65 -29.79 1.41
N LEU A 82 5.89 -29.35 2.42
CA LEU A 82 6.15 -29.67 3.83
C LEU A 82 6.04 -31.17 4.10
N SER A 83 5.01 -31.82 3.56
CA SER A 83 4.87 -33.29 3.66
C SER A 83 6.00 -34.02 2.95
N ALA A 84 6.46 -33.55 1.79
CA ALA A 84 7.58 -34.15 1.08
C ALA A 84 8.92 -34.10 1.84
N ILE A 85 9.10 -33.11 2.74
CA ILE A 85 10.31 -32.98 3.57
C ILE A 85 10.12 -33.48 5.01
N GLY A 86 8.95 -34.02 5.35
CA GLY A 86 8.66 -34.60 6.68
C GLY A 86 8.43 -33.58 7.80
N GLU A 87 8.03 -32.35 7.45
CA GLU A 87 7.71 -31.27 8.40
C GLU A 87 6.20 -31.22 8.75
N ILE A 88 5.44 -32.25 8.33
CA ILE A 88 4.01 -32.50 8.61
C ILE A 88 3.83 -33.95 9.04
#